data_AF-A0A1F6Z2Z4-F1
#
_entry.id   AF-A0A1F6Z2Z4-F1
#
_cell.length_a   1.000
_cell.length_b   1.000
_cell.length_c   1.000
_cell.angle_alpha   90.00
_cell.angle_beta   90.00
_cell.angle_gamma   90.00
#
_symmetry.space_group_name_H-M   'P 1'
#
loop_
_entity.id
_entity.type
_entity.pdbx_description
1 polymer ?
#
loop_
_entity_poly.entity_id
_entity_poly.type
_entity_poly.pdbx_seq_one_letter_code
_entity_poly.pdbx_strand_id
1 'polypeptide(L)'
;MKRGLESKNLESEIKTVADKFVEAISDKEVFIISHFDTDGITSATILVQTLKKIDKRFSLKIVKRLEEQIILELPKDKIVIFLDLASGSLNYLSRMNLENVFIIDHHEIFQEIPPKLNIINPHLNGKEELSSSSLVYLFCKQLNGENKELAKLAILGMIGDSMEKSIDKLNNLIINDSEIKRRRGLLIYPSTRPINRTLEYCSHPYIPGVTGNAIGVTKLLRDIGFSSANGKYKSLIELDDEEMSKLVTSIILRNPKIKNKEIIGDIFLLKFFNKLEDARELSAIINACSRLGESETAVQFCMESLKAKKRAELIHTKYRQFIISGLKSVSESEKIEGNGFVIINAKEKIKDTI
;
A
#
# COMPACT_ATOMS: atom_id res chain seq x y z
N MET A 1 14.93 -5.89 -40.54
CA MET A 1 14.90 -7.24 -39.97
C MET A 1 14.07 -7.19 -38.69
N LYS A 2 12.77 -7.47 -38.77
CA LYS A 2 11.86 -7.45 -37.62
C LYS A 2 12.21 -8.65 -36.73
N ARG A 3 12.94 -8.42 -35.63
CA ARG A 3 13.03 -9.41 -34.55
C ARG A 3 11.61 -9.64 -34.06
N GLY A 4 11.12 -10.87 -34.18
CA GLY A 4 9.83 -11.27 -33.64
C GLY A 4 9.80 -10.97 -32.15
N LEU A 5 8.95 -10.03 -31.75
CA LEU A 5 8.49 -9.93 -30.37
C LEU A 5 7.56 -11.12 -30.16
N GLU A 6 8.11 -12.28 -29.77
CA GLU A 6 7.33 -13.23 -28.99
C GLU A 6 6.74 -12.43 -27.82
N SER A 7 5.42 -12.44 -27.68
CA SER A 7 4.75 -11.80 -26.56
C SER A 7 5.20 -12.52 -25.29
N LYS A 8 6.28 -12.03 -24.67
CA LYS A 8 6.75 -12.51 -23.38
C LYS A 8 5.66 -12.22 -22.36
N ASN A 9 5.08 -13.29 -21.81
CA ASN A 9 4.23 -13.19 -20.63
C ASN A 9 5.08 -12.68 -19.45
N LEU A 10 4.49 -11.81 -18.63
CA LEU A 10 5.06 -11.20 -17.43
C LEU A 10 5.84 -12.20 -16.54
N GLU A 11 5.34 -13.41 -16.32
CA GLU A 11 6.03 -14.44 -15.52
C GLU A 11 7.42 -14.80 -16.11
N SER A 12 7.52 -14.89 -17.44
CA SER A 12 8.78 -15.17 -18.13
C SER A 12 9.75 -13.99 -18.06
N GLU A 13 9.23 -12.75 -18.08
CA GLU A 13 10.07 -11.56 -17.95
C GLU A 13 10.60 -11.42 -16.52
N ILE A 14 9.76 -11.66 -15.50
CA ILE A 14 10.17 -11.72 -14.09
C ILE A 14 11.33 -12.69 -13.91
N LYS A 15 11.22 -13.90 -14.47
CA LYS A 15 12.29 -14.90 -14.41
C LYS A 15 13.57 -14.42 -15.12
N THR A 16 13.44 -13.90 -16.34
CA THR A 16 14.60 -13.42 -17.12
C THR A 16 15.34 -12.30 -16.39
N VAL A 17 14.61 -11.36 -15.80
CA VAL A 17 15.19 -10.23 -15.06
C VAL A 17 15.77 -10.69 -13.72
N ALA A 18 15.15 -11.65 -13.05
CA ALA A 18 15.69 -12.27 -11.83
C ALA A 18 17.01 -12.98 -12.08
N ASP A 19 17.12 -13.78 -13.15
CA ASP A 19 18.37 -14.47 -13.51
C ASP A 19 19.52 -13.47 -13.72
N LYS A 20 19.25 -12.41 -14.49
CA LYS A 20 20.23 -11.30 -14.68
C LYS A 20 20.58 -10.60 -13.38
N PHE A 21 19.62 -10.43 -12.47
CA PHE A 21 19.88 -9.80 -11.18
C PHE A 21 20.79 -10.69 -10.31
N VAL A 22 20.54 -12.00 -10.25
CA VAL A 22 21.40 -12.96 -9.53
C VAL A 22 22.85 -12.90 -10.04
N GLU A 23 23.03 -12.89 -11.36
CA GLU A 23 24.34 -12.74 -11.99
C GLU A 23 25.00 -11.41 -11.60
N ALA A 24 24.26 -10.31 -11.62
CA ALA A 24 24.79 -8.97 -11.34
C ALA A 24 25.20 -8.77 -9.87
N ILE A 25 24.51 -9.41 -8.91
CA ILE A 25 24.77 -9.25 -7.48
C ILE A 25 25.82 -10.23 -6.93
N SER A 26 26.53 -10.97 -7.78
CA SER A 26 27.59 -11.89 -7.35
C SER A 26 28.63 -11.16 -6.49
N ASP A 27 29.13 -10.03 -7.00
CA ASP A 27 30.30 -9.32 -6.47
C ASP A 27 30.03 -7.84 -6.13
N LYS A 28 28.83 -7.34 -6.41
CA LYS A 28 28.44 -5.93 -6.19
C LYS A 28 27.37 -5.78 -5.12
N GLU A 29 27.43 -4.68 -4.37
CA GLU A 29 26.38 -4.30 -3.42
C GLU A 29 25.13 -3.82 -4.15
N VAL A 30 23.95 -4.07 -3.58
CA VAL A 30 22.67 -3.59 -4.11
C VAL A 30 22.30 -2.24 -3.49
N PHE A 31 22.03 -1.23 -4.31
CA PHE A 31 21.46 0.04 -3.91
C PHE A 31 19.96 0.07 -4.25
N ILE A 32 19.12 -0.05 -3.23
CA ILE A 32 17.67 -0.11 -3.35
C ILE A 32 17.11 1.30 -3.21
N ILE A 33 16.26 1.70 -4.14
CA ILE A 33 15.50 2.94 -4.07
C ILE A 33 14.03 2.58 -4.18
N SER A 34 13.23 2.98 -3.20
CA SER A 34 11.82 2.64 -3.16
C SER A 34 10.94 3.83 -2.84
N HIS A 35 9.70 3.76 -3.30
CA HIS A 35 8.69 4.75 -2.99
C HIS A 35 8.33 4.71 -1.50
N PHE A 36 7.87 5.85 -0.98
CA PHE A 36 7.63 6.05 0.44
C PHE A 36 6.27 5.56 0.95
N ASP A 37 5.32 5.22 0.07
CA ASP A 37 4.01 4.74 0.49
C ASP A 37 4.03 3.26 0.88
N THR A 38 2.85 2.67 1.09
CA THR A 38 2.74 1.27 1.50
C THR A 38 3.29 0.31 0.45
N ASP A 39 3.04 0.53 -0.84
CA ASP A 39 3.50 -0.39 -1.89
C ASP A 39 5.02 -0.34 -2.03
N GLY A 40 5.61 0.85 -2.04
CA GLY A 40 7.07 1.02 -2.01
C GLY A 40 7.73 0.50 -0.73
N ILE A 41 7.19 0.77 0.45
CA ILE A 41 7.79 0.29 1.72
C ILE A 41 7.73 -1.23 1.83
N THR A 42 6.60 -1.84 1.44
CA THR A 42 6.47 -3.31 1.45
C THR A 42 7.36 -3.95 0.39
N SER A 43 7.45 -3.39 -0.82
CA SER A 43 8.41 -3.77 -1.86
C SER A 43 9.84 -3.78 -1.35
N ALA A 44 10.30 -2.67 -0.76
CA ALA A 44 11.63 -2.56 -0.17
C ALA A 44 11.85 -3.60 0.92
N THR A 45 10.86 -3.81 1.79
CA THR A 45 10.98 -4.77 2.90
C THR A 45 11.09 -6.20 2.38
N ILE A 46 10.31 -6.57 1.36
CA ILE A 46 10.36 -7.89 0.73
C ILE A 46 11.78 -8.13 0.17
N LEU A 47 12.28 -7.22 -0.67
CA LEU A 47 13.60 -7.36 -1.27
C LEU A 47 14.71 -7.39 -0.21
N VAL A 48 14.67 -6.51 0.78
CA VAL A 48 15.66 -6.49 1.87
C VAL A 48 15.67 -7.82 2.63
N GLN A 49 14.51 -8.37 2.99
CA GLN A 49 14.47 -9.66 3.68
C GLN A 49 15.00 -10.80 2.81
N THR A 50 14.70 -10.79 1.52
CA THR A 50 15.26 -11.77 0.57
C THR A 50 16.78 -11.65 0.46
N LEU A 51 17.33 -10.44 0.27
CA LEU A 51 18.78 -10.21 0.19
C LEU A 51 19.50 -10.62 1.48
N LYS A 52 18.91 -10.37 2.66
CA LYS A 52 19.44 -10.84 3.94
C LYS A 52 19.54 -12.36 4.01
N LYS A 53 18.54 -13.08 3.50
CA LYS A 53 18.53 -14.56 3.51
C LYS A 53 19.62 -15.16 2.62
N ILE A 54 19.97 -14.48 1.52
CA ILE A 54 21.01 -14.92 0.59
C ILE A 54 22.37 -14.25 0.84
N ASP A 55 22.55 -13.66 2.02
CA ASP A 55 23.79 -13.00 2.49
C ASP A 55 24.36 -11.96 1.53
N LYS A 56 23.48 -11.10 0.98
CA LYS A 56 23.88 -10.01 0.08
C LYS A 56 23.88 -8.67 0.79
N ARG A 57 24.93 -7.88 0.56
CA ARG A 57 25.06 -6.51 1.07
C ARG A 57 24.17 -5.56 0.27
N PHE A 58 23.51 -4.66 0.97
CA PHE A 58 22.65 -3.65 0.37
C PHE A 58 22.63 -2.34 1.15
N SER A 59 22.20 -1.29 0.47
CA SER A 59 21.76 -0.01 1.06
C SER A 59 20.36 0.33 0.55
N LEU A 60 19.58 1.04 1.36
CA LEU A 60 18.18 1.39 1.06
C LEU A 60 17.97 2.90 1.18
N LYS A 61 17.37 3.50 0.16
CA LYS A 61 16.90 4.89 0.16
C LYS A 61 15.41 4.91 -0.15
N ILE A 62 14.60 5.38 0.80
CA ILE A 62 13.17 5.61 0.59
C ILE A 62 12.96 7.06 0.13
N VAL A 63 12.17 7.27 -0.92
CA VAL A 63 11.97 8.59 -1.52
C VAL A 63 10.49 8.86 -1.81
N LYS A 64 10.06 10.12 -1.65
CA LYS A 64 8.71 10.57 -2.02
C LYS A 64 8.52 10.60 -3.53
N ARG A 65 9.56 11.03 -4.25
CA ARG A 65 9.61 11.11 -5.72
C ARG A 65 11.03 10.87 -6.18
N LEU A 66 11.17 10.39 -7.41
CA LEU A 66 12.47 10.28 -8.06
C LEU A 66 12.83 11.63 -8.70
N GLU A 67 13.48 12.48 -7.91
CA GLU A 67 13.96 13.77 -8.37
C GLU A 67 15.28 13.62 -9.13
N GLU A 68 15.56 14.58 -10.02
CA GLU A 68 16.77 14.58 -10.86
C GLU A 68 18.05 14.46 -10.02
N GLN A 69 18.12 15.20 -8.91
CA GLN A 69 19.26 15.18 -8.01
C GLN A 69 19.51 13.78 -7.41
N ILE A 70 18.45 13.04 -7.07
CA ILE A 70 18.59 11.67 -6.55
C ILE A 70 19.25 10.76 -7.59
N ILE A 71 18.90 10.95 -8.87
CA ILE A 71 19.45 10.16 -9.97
C ILE A 71 20.92 10.52 -10.23
N LEU A 72 21.28 11.80 -10.14
CA LEU A 72 22.67 12.26 -10.30
C LEU A 72 23.60 11.73 -9.20
N GLU A 73 23.06 11.52 -8.00
CA GLU A 73 23.78 11.00 -6.82
C GLU A 73 23.87 9.46 -6.77
N LEU A 74 23.38 8.76 -7.80
CA LEU A 74 23.38 7.29 -7.79
C LEU A 74 24.80 6.70 -7.81
N PRO A 75 25.05 5.66 -7.01
CA PRO A 75 26.35 4.98 -6.99
C PRO A 75 26.58 4.25 -8.32
N LYS A 76 27.70 4.54 -8.97
CA LYS A 76 28.07 3.91 -10.26
C LYS A 76 28.72 2.54 -10.11
N ASP A 77 29.18 2.21 -8.90
CA ASP A 77 29.87 0.98 -8.53
C ASP A 77 28.93 -0.11 -7.96
N LYS A 78 27.64 0.20 -7.80
CA LYS A 78 26.62 -0.69 -7.22
C LYS A 78 25.57 -1.14 -8.24
N ILE A 79 24.84 -2.20 -7.92
CA ILE A 79 23.64 -2.60 -8.66
C ILE A 79 22.48 -1.74 -8.19
N VAL A 80 21.87 -0.95 -9.06
CA VAL A 80 20.76 -0.07 -8.69
C VAL A 80 19.43 -0.76 -9.01
N ILE A 81 18.55 -0.84 -8.02
CA ILE A 81 17.19 -1.34 -8.19
C ILE A 81 16.17 -0.34 -7.68
N PHE A 82 15.24 0.01 -8.56
CA PHE A 82 14.10 0.89 -8.30
C PHE A 82 12.85 0.07 -8.07
N LEU A 83 12.12 0.38 -7.01
CA LEU A 83 10.89 -0.29 -6.61
C LEU A 83 9.76 0.73 -6.50
N ASP A 84 8.65 0.46 -7.18
CA ASP A 84 7.45 1.32 -7.15
C ASP A 84 7.69 2.76 -7.64
N LEU A 85 8.69 2.94 -8.50
CA LEU A 85 9.00 4.21 -9.16
C LEU A 85 9.94 3.98 -10.35
N ALA A 86 10.27 5.08 -11.02
CA ALA A 86 11.16 5.21 -12.19
C ALA A 86 10.53 4.98 -13.57
N SER A 87 9.30 4.46 -13.70
CA SER A 87 8.62 4.35 -15.02
C SER A 87 8.46 5.71 -15.72
N GLY A 88 8.33 6.79 -14.95
CA GLY A 88 8.32 8.17 -15.46
C GLY A 88 9.69 8.79 -15.78
N SER A 89 10.80 8.07 -15.58
CA SER A 89 12.17 8.64 -15.64
C SER A 89 13.13 7.82 -16.52
N LEU A 90 12.62 6.93 -17.36
CA LEU A 90 13.42 5.99 -18.18
C LEU A 90 14.43 6.69 -19.10
N ASN A 91 14.03 7.77 -19.80
CA ASN A 91 14.93 8.51 -20.68
C ASN A 91 16.06 9.22 -19.94
N TYR A 92 15.83 9.61 -18.69
CA TYR A 92 16.86 10.24 -17.87
C TYR A 92 17.85 9.19 -17.36
N LEU A 93 17.34 8.06 -16.86
CA LEU A 93 18.16 6.93 -16.42
C LEU A 93 19.02 6.35 -17.55
N SER A 94 18.52 6.31 -18.79
CA SER A 94 19.28 5.77 -19.92
C SER A 94 20.49 6.60 -20.34
N ARG A 95 20.48 7.90 -20.01
CA ARG A 95 21.60 8.82 -20.27
C ARG A 95 22.68 8.75 -19.20
N MET A 96 22.38 8.16 -18.06
CA MET A 96 23.35 7.97 -17.00
C MET A 96 24.32 6.85 -17.37
N ASN A 97 25.59 7.01 -16.99
CA ASN A 97 26.58 5.94 -17.11
C ASN A 97 26.44 4.95 -15.95
N LEU A 98 25.26 4.34 -15.84
CA LEU A 98 24.93 3.29 -14.88
C LEU A 98 24.89 1.95 -15.60
N GLU A 99 25.55 0.97 -15.03
CA GLU A 99 25.45 -0.42 -15.46
C GLU A 99 24.46 -1.15 -14.55
N ASN A 100 23.74 -2.14 -15.10
CA ASN A 100 22.88 -3.04 -14.32
C ASN A 100 21.82 -2.32 -13.47
N VAL A 101 20.98 -1.53 -14.16
CA VAL A 101 19.81 -0.89 -13.55
C VAL A 101 18.60 -1.80 -13.69
N PHE A 102 17.90 -2.01 -12.58
CA PHE A 102 16.69 -2.81 -12.47
C PHE A 102 15.52 -1.92 -12.03
N ILE A 103 14.36 -2.11 -12.64
CA ILE A 103 13.13 -1.38 -12.30
C ILE A 103 12.02 -2.41 -12.14
N ILE A 104 11.37 -2.42 -10.97
CA ILE A 104 10.17 -3.21 -10.70
C ILE A 104 9.08 -2.22 -10.31
N ASP A 105 8.18 -1.97 -11.24
CA ASP A 105 7.19 -0.90 -11.13
C ASP A 105 5.92 -1.29 -11.91
N HIS A 106 4.80 -0.69 -11.54
CA HIS A 106 3.50 -0.93 -12.15
C HIS A 106 2.86 0.30 -12.78
N HIS A 107 3.48 1.48 -12.62
CA HIS A 107 2.98 2.72 -13.21
C HIS A 107 3.00 2.67 -14.75
N GLU A 108 2.11 3.45 -15.38
CA GLU A 108 2.04 3.59 -16.83
C GLU A 108 3.38 4.11 -17.42
N ILE A 109 3.79 3.51 -18.53
CA ILE A 109 5.00 3.90 -19.25
C ILE A 109 4.63 4.63 -20.54
N PHE A 110 5.00 5.91 -20.62
CA PHE A 110 4.78 6.76 -21.79
C PHE A 110 6.06 7.02 -22.61
N GLN A 111 7.19 6.41 -22.23
CA GLN A 111 8.50 6.63 -22.83
C GLN A 111 8.97 5.38 -23.59
N GLU A 112 9.84 5.56 -24.58
CA GLU A 112 10.52 4.44 -25.23
C GLU A 112 11.39 3.69 -24.22
N ILE A 113 11.39 2.35 -24.32
CA ILE A 113 12.14 1.50 -23.39
C ILE A 113 13.63 1.47 -23.79
N PRO A 114 14.53 2.00 -22.95
CA PRO A 114 15.95 2.00 -23.25
C PRO A 114 16.50 0.56 -23.17
N PRO A 115 17.29 0.09 -24.16
CA PRO A 115 17.75 -1.30 -24.23
C PRO A 115 18.62 -1.77 -23.04
N LYS A 116 19.19 -0.83 -22.29
CA LYS A 116 20.10 -1.10 -21.17
C LYS A 116 19.38 -1.32 -19.83
N LEU A 117 18.09 -1.03 -19.74
CA LEU A 117 17.32 -1.16 -18.50
C LEU A 117 16.68 -2.55 -18.42
N ASN A 118 16.72 -3.16 -17.24
CA ASN A 118 15.98 -4.38 -16.96
C ASN A 118 14.68 -3.98 -16.23
N ILE A 119 13.53 -4.12 -16.90
CA ILE A 119 12.26 -3.61 -16.40
C ILE A 119 11.27 -4.76 -16.26
N ILE A 120 10.71 -4.90 -15.06
CA ILE A 120 9.51 -5.68 -14.79
C ILE A 120 8.38 -4.68 -14.64
N ASN A 121 7.48 -4.62 -15.61
CA ASN A 121 6.27 -3.80 -15.55
C ASN A 121 5.13 -4.47 -16.34
N PRO A 122 3.93 -4.67 -15.74
CA PRO A 122 2.78 -5.28 -16.42
C PRO A 122 2.40 -4.57 -17.73
N HIS A 123 2.58 -3.25 -17.84
CA HIS A 123 2.31 -2.51 -19.07
C HIS A 123 3.19 -2.90 -20.26
N LEU A 124 4.31 -3.58 -20.05
CA LEU A 124 5.22 -4.03 -21.10
C LEU A 124 4.99 -5.49 -21.52
N ASN A 125 4.62 -6.33 -20.56
CA ASN A 125 4.68 -7.79 -20.70
C ASN A 125 3.37 -8.49 -20.31
N GLY A 126 2.29 -7.73 -20.08
CA GLY A 126 1.11 -8.26 -19.44
C GLY A 126 -0.15 -7.40 -19.61
N LYS A 127 -1.23 -7.89 -19.01
CA LYS A 127 -2.48 -7.16 -18.76
C LYS A 127 -2.92 -7.29 -17.31
N GLU A 128 -2.06 -7.88 -16.48
CA GLU A 128 -2.28 -8.13 -15.06
C GLU A 128 -2.30 -6.82 -14.29
N GLU A 129 -3.16 -6.74 -13.28
CA GLU A 129 -3.29 -5.59 -12.40
C GLU A 129 -2.52 -5.93 -11.11
N LEU A 130 -1.19 -5.87 -11.20
CA LEU A 130 -0.29 -6.12 -10.07
C LEU A 130 0.29 -4.81 -9.53
N SER A 131 0.37 -4.68 -8.22
CA SER A 131 1.16 -3.65 -7.55
C SER A 131 2.65 -4.00 -7.61
N SER A 132 3.52 -3.03 -7.35
CA SER A 132 4.97 -3.25 -7.33
C SER A 132 5.35 -4.25 -6.24
N SER A 133 4.70 -4.23 -5.07
CA SER A 133 4.99 -5.22 -4.01
C SER A 133 4.65 -6.65 -4.41
N SER A 134 3.59 -6.87 -5.20
CA SER A 134 3.28 -8.17 -5.81
C SER A 134 4.36 -8.60 -6.81
N LEU A 135 4.80 -7.69 -7.69
CA LEU A 135 5.87 -7.97 -8.65
C LEU A 135 7.19 -8.30 -7.94
N VAL A 136 7.54 -7.54 -6.91
CA VAL A 136 8.76 -7.75 -6.11
C VAL A 136 8.71 -9.06 -5.37
N TYR A 137 7.56 -9.47 -4.84
CA TYR A 137 7.41 -10.79 -4.23
C TYR A 137 7.64 -11.92 -5.24
N LEU A 138 7.01 -11.84 -6.42
CA LEU A 138 7.21 -12.84 -7.48
C LEU A 138 8.67 -12.89 -7.95
N PHE A 139 9.32 -11.74 -8.09
CA PHE A 139 10.74 -11.61 -8.38
C PHE A 139 11.60 -12.27 -7.29
N CYS A 140 11.35 -11.94 -6.02
CA CYS A 140 12.09 -12.49 -4.88
C CYS A 140 11.89 -14.00 -4.70
N LYS A 141 10.75 -14.54 -5.15
CA LYS A 141 10.48 -15.98 -5.18
C LYS A 141 11.36 -16.71 -6.20
N GLN A 142 11.78 -16.04 -7.29
CA GLN A 142 12.78 -16.58 -8.22
C GLN A 142 14.18 -16.56 -7.60
N LEU A 143 14.52 -15.54 -6.81
CA LEU A 143 15.82 -15.44 -6.14
C LEU A 143 15.98 -16.48 -5.01
N ASN A 144 14.91 -16.71 -4.26
CA ASN A 144 14.87 -17.69 -3.17
C ASN A 144 13.43 -18.19 -2.97
N GLY A 145 13.20 -19.48 -3.24
CA GLY A 145 11.87 -20.11 -3.18
C GLY A 145 11.25 -20.20 -1.78
N GLU A 146 12.03 -19.98 -0.72
CA GLU A 146 11.60 -20.06 0.68
C GLU A 146 11.11 -18.70 1.24
N ASN A 147 10.35 -17.93 0.46
CA ASN A 147 9.91 -16.57 0.82
C ASN A 147 8.40 -16.41 1.07
N LYS A 148 7.66 -17.52 1.26
CA LYS A 148 6.19 -17.49 1.38
C LYS A 148 5.66 -16.61 2.50
N GLU A 149 6.40 -16.47 3.60
CA GLU A 149 6.03 -15.59 4.71
C GLU A 149 5.99 -14.10 4.32
N LEU A 150 6.69 -13.71 3.24
CA LEU A 150 6.71 -12.35 2.71
C LEU A 150 5.49 -12.05 1.82
N ALA A 151 4.71 -13.06 1.41
CA ALA A 151 3.50 -12.87 0.61
C ALA A 151 2.50 -11.92 1.29
N LYS A 152 2.46 -11.92 2.64
CA LYS A 152 1.62 -11.00 3.40
C LYS A 152 2.00 -9.53 3.17
N LEU A 153 3.26 -9.22 2.90
CA LEU A 153 3.72 -7.86 2.59
C LEU A 153 3.30 -7.45 1.18
N ALA A 154 3.32 -8.37 0.20
CA ALA A 154 2.85 -8.09 -1.15
C ALA A 154 1.35 -7.74 -1.16
N ILE A 155 0.53 -8.52 -0.45
CA ILE A 155 -0.90 -8.21 -0.33
C ILE A 155 -1.13 -6.90 0.43
N LEU A 156 -0.27 -6.57 1.40
CA LEU A 156 -0.35 -5.29 2.10
C LEU A 156 -0.06 -4.10 1.18
N GLY A 157 0.93 -4.20 0.29
CA GLY A 157 1.22 -3.16 -0.71
C GLY A 157 0.11 -3.03 -1.76
N MET A 158 -0.38 -4.15 -2.30
CA MET A 158 -1.56 -4.18 -3.18
C MET A 158 -2.78 -3.43 -2.58
N ILE A 159 -3.04 -3.61 -1.28
CA ILE A 159 -4.12 -2.90 -0.56
C ILE A 159 -3.74 -1.44 -0.29
N GLY A 160 -2.44 -1.14 -0.16
CA GLY A 160 -1.92 0.22 -0.15
C GLY A 160 -2.36 1.03 -1.37
N ASP A 161 -2.31 0.41 -2.55
CA ASP A 161 -2.69 1.01 -3.83
C ASP A 161 -4.17 0.89 -4.16
N SER A 162 -4.97 0.36 -3.24
CA SER A 162 -6.41 0.13 -3.45
C SER A 162 -6.73 -0.81 -4.64
N MET A 163 -5.85 -1.76 -4.94
CA MET A 163 -5.98 -2.70 -6.06
C MET A 163 -6.80 -3.96 -5.71
N GLU A 164 -7.31 -4.07 -4.48
CA GLU A 164 -8.00 -5.27 -4.00
C GLU A 164 -9.41 -5.49 -4.60
N LYS A 165 -9.90 -4.56 -5.42
CA LYS A 165 -11.22 -4.67 -6.09
C LYS A 165 -11.22 -5.69 -7.23
N SER A 166 -10.06 -5.97 -7.82
CA SER A 166 -9.88 -6.85 -8.96
C SER A 166 -8.66 -7.74 -8.69
N ILE A 167 -8.90 -8.94 -8.15
CA ILE A 167 -7.83 -9.87 -7.82
C ILE A 167 -7.61 -10.80 -9.01
N ASP A 168 -6.53 -10.55 -9.75
CA ASP A 168 -6.13 -11.41 -10.86
C ASP A 168 -5.59 -12.78 -10.41
N LYS A 169 -5.21 -13.62 -11.38
CA LYS A 169 -4.68 -14.97 -11.12
C LYS A 169 -3.39 -14.94 -10.30
N LEU A 170 -2.48 -13.99 -10.57
CA LEU A 170 -1.18 -13.92 -9.92
C LEU A 170 -1.33 -13.43 -8.47
N ASN A 171 -2.13 -12.39 -8.22
CA ASN A 171 -2.47 -11.96 -6.86
C ASN A 171 -3.17 -13.08 -6.07
N ASN A 172 -4.04 -13.89 -6.69
CA ASN A 172 -4.62 -15.06 -6.01
C ASN A 172 -3.55 -16.11 -5.61
N LEU A 173 -2.50 -16.32 -6.44
CA LEU A 173 -1.39 -17.19 -6.07
C LEU A 173 -0.62 -16.64 -4.86
N ILE A 174 -0.41 -15.32 -4.80
CA ILE A 174 0.26 -14.65 -3.67
C ILE A 174 -0.59 -14.79 -2.40
N ILE A 175 -1.90 -14.58 -2.49
CA ILE A 175 -2.83 -14.78 -1.36
C ILE A 175 -2.71 -16.22 -0.85
N ASN A 176 -2.70 -17.21 -1.74
CA ASN A 176 -2.60 -18.63 -1.36
C ASN A 176 -1.26 -19.02 -0.73
N ASP A 177 -0.20 -18.25 -0.96
CA ASP A 177 1.10 -18.44 -0.28
C ASP A 177 1.09 -17.91 1.17
N SER A 178 0.05 -17.21 1.59
CA SER A 178 -0.04 -16.52 2.89
C SER A 178 -1.24 -16.97 3.74
N GLU A 179 -1.15 -16.80 5.07
CA GLU A 179 -2.26 -17.05 6.00
C GLU A 179 -3.25 -15.86 6.08
N ILE A 180 -3.60 -15.27 4.94
CA ILE A 180 -4.50 -14.11 4.91
C ILE A 180 -5.95 -14.57 5.01
N LYS A 181 -6.70 -13.91 5.91
CA LYS A 181 -8.15 -14.12 6.00
C LYS A 181 -8.86 -13.06 5.17
N ARG A 182 -9.65 -13.51 4.21
CA ARG A 182 -10.53 -12.67 3.41
C ARG A 182 -11.96 -12.84 3.91
N ARG A 183 -12.60 -11.74 4.31
CA ARG A 183 -13.98 -11.72 4.76
C ARG A 183 -14.78 -10.70 3.96
N ARG A 184 -15.89 -11.13 3.35
CA ARG A 184 -16.81 -10.20 2.69
C ARG A 184 -17.63 -9.46 3.76
N GLY A 185 -17.72 -8.14 3.66
CA GLY A 185 -18.43 -7.34 4.64
C GLY A 185 -18.54 -5.86 4.26
N LEU A 186 -19.02 -5.06 5.20
CA LEU A 186 -19.13 -3.61 5.05
C LEU A 186 -17.74 -2.98 4.99
N LEU A 187 -17.46 -2.18 3.96
CA LEU A 187 -16.17 -1.52 3.72
C LEU A 187 -15.95 -0.29 4.62
N ILE A 188 -16.22 -0.40 5.92
CA ILE A 188 -15.80 0.60 6.93
C ILE A 188 -14.42 0.26 7.48
N TYR A 189 -13.70 1.30 7.88
CA TYR A 189 -12.29 1.24 8.26
C TYR A 189 -12.04 1.89 9.63
N PRO A 190 -11.28 1.26 10.56
CA PRO A 190 -10.76 -0.12 10.51
C PRO A 190 -11.79 -1.16 10.96
N SER A 191 -11.73 -2.36 10.38
CA SER A 191 -12.66 -3.47 10.68
C SER A 191 -12.36 -4.22 11.99
N THR A 192 -11.16 -4.07 12.56
CA THR A 192 -10.69 -4.74 13.79
C THR A 192 -10.81 -3.86 15.04
N ARG A 193 -11.53 -2.73 14.96
CA ARG A 193 -11.76 -1.79 16.05
C ARG A 193 -13.25 -1.79 16.46
N PRO A 194 -13.59 -1.36 17.69
CA PRO A 194 -14.97 -1.34 18.15
C PRO A 194 -15.88 -0.56 17.20
N ILE A 195 -17.00 -1.16 16.81
CA ILE A 195 -17.81 -0.67 15.70
C ILE A 195 -18.40 0.72 15.96
N ASN A 196 -18.64 1.09 17.21
CA ASN A 196 -19.08 2.43 17.57
C ASN A 196 -18.06 3.50 17.16
N ARG A 197 -16.77 3.25 17.38
CA ARG A 197 -15.71 4.19 16.96
C ARG A 197 -15.49 4.12 15.45
N THR A 198 -15.52 2.93 14.87
CA THR A 198 -15.37 2.78 13.41
C THR A 198 -16.47 3.54 12.66
N LEU A 199 -17.73 3.45 13.09
CA LEU A 199 -18.86 4.18 12.48
C LEU A 199 -18.75 5.71 12.69
N GLU A 200 -18.35 6.14 13.89
CA GLU A 200 -18.17 7.56 14.21
C GLU A 200 -17.14 8.23 13.29
N TYR A 201 -16.02 7.55 13.01
CA TYR A 201 -14.92 8.10 12.20
C TYR A 201 -14.96 7.64 10.73
N CYS A 202 -16.02 6.97 10.29
CA CYS A 202 -16.15 6.51 8.90
C CYS A 202 -16.49 7.67 7.96
N SER A 203 -15.54 8.07 7.12
CA SER A 203 -15.75 9.07 6.06
C SER A 203 -16.24 8.46 4.74
N HIS A 204 -15.99 7.16 4.51
CA HIS A 204 -16.38 6.46 3.30
C HIS A 204 -16.84 5.03 3.63
N PRO A 205 -18.14 4.70 3.46
CA PRO A 205 -19.21 5.60 3.05
C PRO A 205 -19.52 6.68 4.11
N TYR A 206 -19.96 7.85 3.66
CA TYR A 206 -20.62 8.82 4.54
C TYR A 206 -21.98 8.29 4.98
N ILE A 207 -22.24 8.28 6.29
CA ILE A 207 -23.49 7.77 6.88
C ILE A 207 -24.24 8.95 7.52
N PRO A 208 -25.35 9.42 6.93
CA PRO A 208 -26.11 10.54 7.43
C PRO A 208 -26.55 10.37 8.89
N GLY A 209 -26.22 11.37 9.71
CA GLY A 209 -26.53 11.39 11.14
C GLY A 209 -25.73 10.39 11.98
N VAL A 210 -24.66 9.79 11.44
CA VAL A 210 -23.80 8.81 12.14
C VAL A 210 -22.33 9.20 12.03
N THR A 211 -21.84 9.47 10.81
CA THR A 211 -20.46 9.96 10.60
C THR A 211 -20.24 11.26 11.38
N GLY A 212 -19.22 11.27 12.25
CA GLY A 212 -18.89 12.38 13.13
C GLY A 212 -19.86 12.61 14.29
N ASN A 213 -20.85 11.73 14.52
CA ASN A 213 -21.91 11.93 15.50
C ASN A 213 -22.04 10.74 16.47
N ALA A 214 -21.40 10.86 17.64
CA ALA A 214 -21.43 9.84 18.69
C ALA A 214 -22.85 9.48 19.15
N ILE A 215 -23.75 10.46 19.30
CA ILE A 215 -25.15 10.22 19.71
C ILE A 215 -25.88 9.43 18.62
N GLY A 216 -25.65 9.81 17.35
CA GLY A 216 -26.18 9.13 16.18
C GLY A 216 -25.73 7.69 16.05
N VAL A 217 -24.45 7.42 16.33
CA VAL A 217 -23.90 6.06 16.42
C VAL A 217 -24.61 5.25 17.49
N THR A 218 -24.71 5.78 18.72
CA THR A 218 -25.39 5.06 19.82
C THR A 218 -26.84 4.75 19.47
N LYS A 219 -27.55 5.70 18.85
CA LYS A 219 -28.92 5.48 18.38
C LYS A 219 -28.99 4.37 17.32
N LEU A 220 -28.15 4.45 16.29
CA LEU A 220 -28.10 3.42 15.23
C LEU A 220 -27.85 2.02 15.82
N LEU A 221 -26.83 1.89 16.68
CA LEU A 221 -26.46 0.61 17.28
C LEU A 221 -27.59 0.05 18.13
N ARG A 222 -28.25 0.89 18.93
CA ARG A 222 -29.42 0.48 19.71
C ARG A 222 -30.59 0.04 18.81
N ASP A 223 -30.87 0.79 17.75
CA ASP A 223 -31.98 0.50 16.82
C ASP A 223 -31.79 -0.85 16.11
N ILE A 224 -30.55 -1.28 15.85
CA ILE A 224 -30.23 -2.61 15.27
C ILE A 224 -29.99 -3.71 16.31
N GLY A 225 -30.19 -3.42 17.61
CA GLY A 225 -30.03 -4.38 18.70
C GLY A 225 -28.58 -4.65 19.13
N PHE A 226 -27.63 -3.82 18.73
CA PHE A 226 -26.22 -3.97 19.10
C PHE A 226 -25.98 -3.35 20.47
N SER A 227 -25.46 -4.15 21.39
CA SER A 227 -25.09 -3.73 22.74
C SER A 227 -23.59 -3.94 22.99
N SER A 228 -23.05 -3.18 23.94
CA SER A 228 -21.68 -3.37 24.40
C SER A 228 -21.64 -4.45 25.48
N ALA A 229 -20.73 -5.41 25.37
CA ALA A 229 -20.40 -6.32 26.46
C ALA A 229 -19.28 -5.70 27.32
N ASN A 230 -19.52 -5.50 28.62
CA ASN A 230 -18.55 -4.86 29.53
C ASN A 230 -18.04 -3.50 29.03
N GLY A 231 -18.92 -2.69 28.43
CA GLY A 231 -18.58 -1.37 27.88
C GLY A 231 -17.82 -1.39 26.56
N LYS A 232 -17.57 -2.57 25.96
CA LYS A 232 -16.91 -2.72 24.66
C LYS A 232 -17.89 -3.26 23.61
N TYR A 233 -17.98 -2.56 22.48
CA TYR A 233 -18.70 -3.07 21.31
C TYR A 233 -17.84 -4.07 20.53
N LYS A 234 -18.51 -5.05 19.90
CA LYS A 234 -17.90 -5.89 18.86
C LYS A 234 -17.28 -5.02 17.78
N SER A 235 -16.20 -5.50 17.19
CA SER A 235 -15.64 -5.01 15.94
C SER A 235 -16.41 -5.58 14.76
N LEU A 236 -16.18 -5.02 13.57
CA LEU A 236 -16.87 -5.46 12.35
C LEU A 236 -16.59 -6.94 12.05
N ILE A 237 -15.37 -7.40 12.29
CA ILE A 237 -14.97 -8.80 12.05
C ILE A 237 -15.47 -9.78 13.12
N GLU A 238 -16.05 -9.29 14.21
CA GLU A 238 -16.65 -10.10 15.27
C GLU A 238 -18.18 -10.24 15.10
N LEU A 239 -18.78 -9.50 14.16
CA LEU A 239 -20.20 -9.66 13.84
C LEU A 239 -20.44 -11.02 13.17
N ASP A 240 -21.58 -11.63 13.43
CA ASP A 240 -22.09 -12.73 12.60
C ASP A 240 -22.78 -12.21 11.31
N ASP A 241 -23.29 -13.11 10.48
CA ASP A 241 -23.91 -12.75 9.19
C ASP A 241 -25.24 -12.00 9.36
N GLU A 242 -26.01 -12.31 10.41
CA GLU A 242 -27.27 -11.63 10.72
C GLU A 242 -27.01 -10.21 11.21
N GLU A 243 -26.06 -10.06 12.14
CA GLU A 243 -25.58 -8.78 12.64
C GLU A 243 -25.04 -7.90 11.50
N MET A 244 -24.17 -8.45 10.64
CA MET A 244 -23.65 -7.75 9.47
C MET A 244 -24.78 -7.28 8.55
N SER A 245 -25.76 -8.15 8.27
CA SER A 245 -26.90 -7.83 7.41
C SER A 245 -27.77 -6.70 7.99
N LYS A 246 -28.05 -6.72 9.30
CA LYS A 246 -28.79 -5.65 10.00
C LYS A 246 -28.06 -4.30 9.90
N LEU A 247 -26.75 -4.31 10.12
CA LEU A 247 -25.94 -3.10 10.03
C LEU A 247 -25.94 -2.52 8.61
N VAL A 248 -25.68 -3.35 7.60
CA VAL A 248 -25.68 -2.96 6.19
C VAL A 248 -27.03 -2.36 5.79
N THR A 249 -28.13 -3.04 6.16
CA THR A 249 -29.49 -2.58 5.89
C THR A 249 -29.76 -1.21 6.51
N SER A 250 -29.39 -1.02 7.79
CA SER A 250 -29.55 0.25 8.50
C SER A 250 -28.80 1.40 7.83
N ILE A 251 -27.59 1.13 7.32
CA ILE A 251 -26.78 2.14 6.61
C ILE A 251 -27.42 2.54 5.28
N ILE A 252 -27.90 1.57 4.49
CA ILE A 252 -28.53 1.84 3.19
C ILE A 252 -29.82 2.63 3.35
N LEU A 253 -30.65 2.30 4.35
CA LEU A 253 -31.89 3.03 4.64
C LEU A 253 -31.61 4.49 5.02
N ARG A 254 -30.47 4.77 5.65
CA ARG A 254 -30.02 6.13 6.00
C ARG A 254 -29.40 6.88 4.84
N ASN A 255 -28.87 6.18 3.84
CA ASN A 255 -28.28 6.78 2.66
C ASN A 255 -28.75 6.07 1.37
N PRO A 256 -29.99 6.29 0.91
CA PRO A 256 -30.57 5.59 -0.24
C PRO A 256 -29.83 5.83 -1.57
N LYS A 257 -28.95 6.84 -1.62
CA LYS A 257 -28.11 7.15 -2.78
C LYS A 257 -26.94 6.17 -2.94
N ILE A 258 -26.54 5.50 -1.87
CA ILE A 258 -25.46 4.52 -1.87
C ILE A 258 -25.96 3.20 -2.45
N LYS A 259 -25.20 2.64 -3.39
CA LYS A 259 -25.49 1.30 -3.91
C LYS A 259 -24.83 0.24 -3.05
N ASN A 260 -25.50 -0.89 -2.87
CA ASN A 260 -24.95 -2.07 -2.17
C ASN A 260 -23.54 -2.46 -2.63
N LYS A 261 -23.30 -2.40 -3.94
CA LYS A 261 -22.02 -2.75 -4.57
C LYS A 261 -20.88 -1.80 -4.19
N GLU A 262 -21.17 -0.62 -3.67
CA GLU A 262 -20.17 0.40 -3.30
C GLU A 262 -19.68 0.23 -1.87
N ILE A 263 -20.47 -0.39 -0.99
CA ILE A 263 -20.16 -0.50 0.45
C ILE A 263 -19.90 -1.92 0.93
N ILE A 264 -20.13 -2.93 0.10
CA ILE A 264 -19.85 -4.33 0.42
C ILE A 264 -18.68 -4.80 -0.44
N GLY A 265 -17.64 -5.33 0.19
CA GLY A 265 -16.48 -5.87 -0.50
C GLY A 265 -15.64 -6.77 0.38
N ASP A 266 -14.45 -7.10 -0.10
CA ASP A 266 -13.51 -7.95 0.60
C ASP A 266 -12.70 -7.16 1.63
N ILE A 267 -12.68 -7.65 2.87
CA ILE A 267 -11.85 -7.16 3.95
C ILE A 267 -10.71 -8.16 4.13
N PHE A 268 -9.49 -7.67 3.99
CA PHE A 268 -8.29 -8.48 4.13
C PHE A 268 -7.71 -8.31 5.53
N LEU A 269 -7.50 -9.44 6.19
CA LEU A 269 -6.98 -9.50 7.54
C LEU A 269 -5.66 -10.26 7.55
N LEU A 270 -4.62 -9.59 8.05
CA LEU A 270 -3.25 -10.10 8.07
C LEU A 270 -2.81 -10.32 9.51
N LYS A 271 -2.00 -11.36 9.72
CA LYS A 271 -1.36 -11.60 11.02
C LYS A 271 -0.08 -10.77 11.10
N PHE A 272 -0.09 -9.76 11.97
CA PHE A 272 1.04 -8.90 12.31
C PHE A 272 1.19 -8.85 13.82
N PHE A 273 2.41 -9.05 14.32
CA PHE A 273 2.73 -9.15 15.74
C PHE A 273 1.86 -10.17 16.48
N ASN A 274 1.65 -11.32 15.85
CA ASN A 274 0.76 -12.40 16.33
C ASN A 274 -0.71 -12.01 16.53
N LYS A 275 -1.15 -10.87 15.98
CA LYS A 275 -2.53 -10.40 16.05
C LYS A 275 -3.09 -10.25 14.64
N LEU A 276 -4.38 -10.55 14.49
CA LEU A 276 -5.10 -10.32 13.24
C LEU A 276 -5.48 -8.83 13.14
N GLU A 277 -5.02 -8.15 12.10
CA GLU A 277 -5.24 -6.72 11.86
C GLU A 277 -5.84 -6.48 10.47
N ASP A 278 -6.56 -5.36 10.32
CA ASP A 278 -7.06 -4.90 9.04
C ASP A 278 -5.88 -4.41 8.19
N ALA A 279 -5.75 -4.95 6.97
CA ALA A 279 -4.69 -4.56 6.04
C ALA A 279 -4.63 -3.05 5.79
N ARG A 280 -5.80 -2.42 5.69
CA ARG A 280 -5.91 -0.97 5.46
C ARG A 280 -5.37 -0.19 6.65
N GLU A 281 -5.42 -0.76 7.85
CA GLU A 281 -4.91 -0.12 9.07
C GLU A 281 -3.40 -0.21 9.13
N LEU A 282 -2.85 -1.38 8.81
CA LEU A 282 -1.41 -1.56 8.64
C LEU A 282 -0.87 -0.61 7.56
N SER A 283 -1.55 -0.51 6.42
CA SER A 283 -1.20 0.44 5.34
C SER A 283 -1.23 1.89 5.83
N ALA A 284 -2.26 2.30 6.56
CA ALA A 284 -2.32 3.66 7.11
C ALA A 284 -1.24 3.96 8.16
N ILE A 285 -0.78 2.96 8.92
CA ILE A 285 0.33 3.09 9.86
C ILE A 285 1.65 3.29 9.09
N ILE A 286 1.89 2.48 8.06
CA ILE A 286 3.07 2.57 7.19
C ILE A 286 3.15 3.94 6.52
N ASN A 287 2.06 4.35 5.87
CA ASN A 287 1.93 5.65 5.24
C ASN A 287 2.17 6.80 6.23
N ALA A 288 1.61 6.73 7.44
CA ALA A 288 1.81 7.75 8.47
C ALA A 288 3.28 7.90 8.86
N CYS A 289 4.03 6.79 8.97
CA CYS A 289 5.46 6.81 9.24
C CYS A 289 6.22 7.55 8.15
N SER A 290 6.07 7.12 6.89
CA SER A 290 6.79 7.74 5.78
C SER A 290 6.42 9.19 5.53
N ARG A 291 5.13 9.53 5.61
CA ARG A 291 4.64 10.92 5.44
C ARG A 291 5.16 11.87 6.53
N LEU A 292 5.58 11.34 7.68
CA LEU A 292 6.22 12.10 8.75
C LEU A 292 7.75 11.97 8.78
N GLY A 293 8.36 11.46 7.70
CA GLY A 293 9.82 11.37 7.54
C GLY A 293 10.46 10.18 8.27
N GLU A 294 9.66 9.21 8.70
CA GLU A 294 10.06 8.07 9.53
C GLU A 294 9.95 6.75 8.72
N SER A 295 10.38 6.75 7.46
CA SER A 295 10.29 5.58 6.58
C SER A 295 11.10 4.38 7.10
N GLU A 296 12.21 4.59 7.80
CA GLU A 296 12.95 3.51 8.47
C GLU A 296 12.09 2.80 9.53
N THR A 297 11.31 3.56 10.30
CA THR A 297 10.34 3.00 11.24
C THR A 297 9.29 2.16 10.50
N ALA A 298 8.84 2.61 9.32
CA ALA A 298 7.88 1.89 8.49
C ALA A 298 8.44 0.53 7.99
N VAL A 299 9.67 0.52 7.48
CA VAL A 299 10.37 -0.72 7.06
C VAL A 299 10.54 -1.67 8.24
N GLN A 300 11.01 -1.18 9.39
CA GLN A 300 11.17 -2.01 10.59
C GLN A 300 9.83 -2.53 11.15
N PHE A 301 8.74 -1.77 10.96
CA PHE A 301 7.39 -2.21 11.30
C PHE A 301 6.96 -3.39 10.42
N CYS A 302 7.21 -3.32 9.10
CA CYS A 302 6.98 -4.43 8.17
C CYS A 302 7.83 -5.67 8.48
N MET A 303 9.01 -5.49 9.10
CA MET A 303 9.84 -6.57 9.64
C MET A 303 9.41 -7.05 11.04
N GLU A 304 8.27 -6.58 11.54
CA GLU A 304 7.70 -6.95 12.85
C GLU A 304 8.62 -6.67 14.06
N SER A 305 9.45 -5.62 13.97
CA SER A 305 10.22 -5.13 15.11
C SER A 305 9.30 -4.54 16.20
N LEU A 306 9.34 -5.11 17.41
CA LEU A 306 8.54 -4.64 18.55
C LEU A 306 8.85 -3.19 18.94
N LYS A 307 10.10 -2.74 18.77
CA LYS A 307 10.49 -1.34 19.00
C LYS A 307 9.82 -0.42 17.97
N ALA A 308 9.86 -0.82 16.70
CA ALA A 308 9.22 -0.06 15.62
C ALA A 308 7.70 -0.04 15.76
N LYS A 309 7.08 -1.14 16.22
CA LYS A 309 5.63 -1.19 16.51
C LYS A 309 5.15 -0.02 17.37
N LYS A 310 5.77 0.14 18.55
CA LYS A 310 5.40 1.21 19.49
C LYS A 310 5.58 2.60 18.86
N ARG A 311 6.67 2.81 18.11
CA ARG A 311 6.96 4.08 17.43
C ARG A 311 5.93 4.35 16.33
N ALA A 312 5.63 3.37 15.49
CA ALA A 312 4.68 3.47 14.39
C ALA A 312 3.25 3.75 14.87
N GLU A 313 2.80 3.11 15.94
CA GLU A 313 1.48 3.37 16.55
C GLU A 313 1.36 4.81 17.09
N LEU A 314 2.42 5.33 17.71
CA LEU A 314 2.48 6.73 18.18
C LEU A 314 2.45 7.72 17.01
N ILE A 315 3.25 7.46 15.97
CA ILE A 315 3.26 8.26 14.74
C ILE A 315 1.87 8.24 14.08
N HIS A 316 1.25 7.08 13.95
CA HIS A 316 -0.08 6.95 13.34
C HIS A 316 -1.13 7.77 14.10
N THR A 317 -1.10 7.73 15.43
CA THR A 317 -1.97 8.56 16.27
C THR A 317 -1.75 10.06 16.03
N LYS A 318 -0.48 10.50 15.98
CA LYS A 318 -0.11 11.89 15.69
C LYS A 318 -0.52 12.32 14.28
N TYR A 319 -0.34 11.45 13.29
CA TYR A 319 -0.72 11.69 11.91
C TYR A 319 -2.24 11.88 11.77
N ARG A 320 -3.05 11.08 12.48
CA ARG A 320 -4.51 11.27 12.53
C ARG A 320 -4.90 12.64 13.13
N GLN A 321 -4.21 13.10 14.16
CA GLN A 321 -4.43 14.44 14.72
C GLN A 321 -4.12 15.54 13.71
N PHE A 322 -3.05 15.37 12.91
CA PHE A 322 -2.74 16.31 11.84
C PHE A 322 -3.79 16.34 10.74
N ILE A 323 -4.34 15.20 10.33
CA ILE A 323 -5.46 15.15 9.37
C ILE A 323 -6.67 15.94 9.93
N ILE A 324 -7.05 15.68 11.18
CA ILE A 324 -8.20 16.36 11.82
C ILE A 324 -7.95 17.87 11.89
N SER A 325 -6.75 18.29 12.29
CA SER A 325 -6.36 19.69 12.33
C SER A 325 -6.38 20.34 10.94
N GLY A 326 -5.94 19.61 9.91
CA GLY A 326 -5.96 20.07 8.53
C GLY A 326 -7.38 20.25 8.00
N LEU A 327 -8.27 19.29 8.24
CA LEU A 327 -9.69 19.38 7.87
C LEU A 327 -10.38 20.56 8.55
N LYS A 328 -10.10 20.79 9.84
CA LYS A 328 -10.61 21.96 10.57
C LYS A 328 -10.09 23.27 9.94
N SER A 329 -8.79 23.35 9.67
CA SER A 329 -8.20 24.52 9.01
C SER A 329 -8.83 24.78 7.64
N VAL A 330 -9.07 23.74 6.84
CA VAL A 330 -9.74 23.84 5.53
C VAL A 330 -11.16 24.37 5.65
N SER A 331 -11.90 23.94 6.67
CA SER A 331 -13.27 24.42 6.90
C SER A 331 -13.36 25.90 7.28
N GLU A 332 -12.29 26.43 7.89
CA GLU A 332 -12.18 27.82 8.37
C GLU A 332 -11.45 28.74 7.36
N SER A 333 -10.88 28.20 6.29
CA SER A 333 -10.09 28.96 5.32
C SER A 333 -10.95 29.60 4.24
N GLU A 334 -10.52 30.77 3.75
CA GLU A 334 -11.08 31.36 2.52
C GLU A 334 -10.89 30.41 1.33
N LYS A 335 -11.95 30.28 0.53
CA LYS A 335 -11.98 29.42 -0.65
C LYS A 335 -12.11 30.30 -1.88
N ILE A 336 -11.23 30.08 -2.86
CA ILE A 336 -11.34 30.69 -4.17
C ILE A 336 -12.04 29.67 -5.06
N GLU A 337 -13.27 29.97 -5.46
CA GLU A 337 -14.11 29.09 -6.26
C GLU A 337 -14.21 29.62 -7.70
N GLY A 338 -14.14 28.71 -8.66
CA GLY A 338 -14.33 29.00 -10.08
C GLY A 338 -15.00 27.83 -10.80
N ASN A 339 -15.09 27.91 -12.14
CA ASN A 339 -15.76 26.86 -12.90
C ASN A 339 -14.94 25.56 -12.88
N GLY A 340 -15.36 24.59 -12.08
CA GLY A 340 -14.73 23.27 -11.95
C GLY A 340 -13.54 23.20 -11.00
N PHE A 341 -13.26 24.24 -10.21
CA PHE A 341 -12.16 24.22 -9.25
C PHE A 341 -12.47 24.95 -7.94
N VAL A 342 -11.81 24.51 -6.87
CA VAL A 342 -11.73 25.18 -5.57
C VAL A 342 -10.27 25.22 -5.16
N ILE A 343 -9.74 26.41 -4.85
CA ILE A 343 -8.37 26.60 -4.38
C ILE A 343 -8.41 27.02 -2.91
N ILE A 344 -7.62 26.32 -2.10
CA ILE A 344 -7.43 26.60 -0.67
C ILE A 344 -5.94 26.75 -0.41
N ASN A 345 -5.51 27.93 0.03
CA ASN A 345 -4.12 28.17 0.43
C ASN A 345 -3.94 27.84 1.91
N ALA A 346 -3.51 26.61 2.20
CA ALA A 346 -3.27 26.15 3.56
C ALA A 346 -2.00 26.75 4.22
N LYS A 347 -1.17 27.49 3.47
CA LYS A 347 0.15 27.98 3.92
C LYS A 347 0.95 26.86 4.60
N GLU A 348 1.37 27.04 5.84
CA GLU A 348 2.10 26.05 6.65
C GLU A 348 1.19 25.22 7.57
N LYS A 349 -0.14 25.42 7.52
CA LYS A 349 -1.08 24.74 8.43
C LYS A 349 -1.29 23.26 8.09
N ILE A 350 -0.99 22.86 6.86
CA ILE A 350 -1.12 21.49 6.36
C ILE A 350 0.19 21.15 5.64
N LYS A 351 0.83 20.07 6.06
CA LYS A 351 2.03 19.57 5.37
C LYS A 351 1.64 19.01 4.02
N ASP A 352 2.56 19.09 3.06
CA ASP A 352 2.41 18.53 1.70
C ASP A 352 2.31 16.99 1.65
N THR A 353 2.52 16.32 2.78
CA THR A 353 2.38 14.86 2.94
C THR A 353 1.09 14.44 3.65
N ILE A 354 0.26 15.39 4.09
CA ILE A 354 -1.06 15.15 4.71
C ILE A 354 -2.12 15.35 3.64
#